data_AF-A0A427TAJ7-F1
#
_entry.id   AF-A0A427TAJ7-F1
#
_cell.length_a   1.000
_cell.length_b   1.000
_cell.length_c   1.000
_cell.angle_alpha   90.00
_cell.angle_beta   90.00
_cell.angle_gamma   90.00
#
_symmetry.space_group_name_H-M   'P 1'
#
loop_
_entity.id
_entity.type
_entity.pdbx_description
1 polymer ?
#
loop_
_entity_poly.entity_id
_entity_poly.type
_entity_poly.pdbx_seq_one_letter_code
_entity_poly.pdbx_strand_id
1 'polypeptide(L)'
;MTEVRVGLIEFGKALNDSVTLPGLGELPGGQVSAGRAVRGARARLRRGDRVLADNLRLGIMVRKKFFSSDVEAVTDAGFLKDVFVAVGRRDLVHGDSLELYTDDTVGPDTSRQDGAGAVLMPGFDHLTGFHASVAVREGVVRSGALVALTRGGRPIGEPMRVLGLFGPGPLEELPAGRQGTVLLGFQCDVPPLAGDALVAFQEPSHDYLERREGSVVVHGVTDLGNGTVVAAVEVPEGRGAAFTAGSPARVLRPIGTTFNERSTVIAADLRILSLARDGVAVRTSAGSRVFTVGLATRDLRENDLIEAYVPVSVPLAPPPAPAPVLVDVNTAPGPELASLPGLSPARVTTALELRQRQGGFPDVEAFGVAIGLQPHEIVRLRGRATASRVALRETGVRQLDI
;
A
#
# COMPACT_ATOMS: atom_id res chain seq x y z
N MET A 1 -5.39 -24.53 5.89
CA MET A 1 -5.82 -23.18 5.47
C MET A 1 -4.88 -22.78 4.37
N THR A 2 -5.34 -22.67 3.13
CA THR A 2 -4.46 -22.70 1.95
C THR A 2 -4.47 -21.34 1.24
N GLU A 3 -3.63 -20.40 1.66
CA GLU A 3 -3.45 -19.10 0.99
C GLU A 3 -2.53 -19.29 -0.21
N VAL A 4 -2.96 -19.02 -1.44
CA VAL A 4 -2.09 -19.12 -2.64
C VAL A 4 -1.61 -17.73 -3.02
N ARG A 5 -0.29 -17.49 -3.05
CA ARG A 5 0.26 -16.24 -3.60
C ARG A 5 0.08 -16.21 -5.12
N VAL A 6 -0.65 -15.20 -5.60
CA VAL A 6 -1.00 -15.05 -7.03
C VAL A 6 -0.23 -13.93 -7.71
N GLY A 7 0.29 -12.96 -6.96
CA GLY A 7 1.07 -11.87 -7.53
C GLY A 7 1.82 -11.00 -6.51
N LEU A 8 2.64 -10.11 -7.03
CA LEU A 8 3.35 -9.08 -6.29
C LEU A 8 3.31 -7.77 -7.07
N ILE A 9 2.91 -6.68 -6.41
CA ILE A 9 3.03 -5.32 -6.93
C ILE A 9 4.07 -4.60 -6.06
N GLU A 10 5.08 -3.99 -6.66
CA GLU A 10 6.09 -3.19 -5.96
C GLU A 10 5.96 -1.72 -6.37
N PHE A 11 5.85 -0.84 -5.38
CA PHE A 11 5.72 0.61 -5.58
C PHE A 11 7.10 1.24 -5.76
N GLY A 12 7.19 2.14 -6.75
CA GLY A 12 8.45 2.79 -7.09
C GLY A 12 9.29 2.13 -8.17
N LYS A 13 8.81 1.03 -8.75
CA LYS A 13 9.43 0.38 -9.92
C LYS A 13 8.74 0.72 -11.25
N ALA A 14 7.57 1.36 -11.19
CA ALA A 14 6.84 1.79 -12.37
C ALA A 14 7.60 2.91 -13.10
N LEU A 15 7.38 3.03 -14.42
CA LEU A 15 7.93 4.15 -15.20
C LEU A 15 7.29 5.49 -14.83
N ASN A 16 6.06 5.43 -14.32
CA ASN A 16 5.31 6.59 -13.87
C ASN A 16 5.16 6.53 -12.35
N ASP A 17 5.59 7.58 -11.66
CA ASP A 17 5.59 7.60 -10.19
C ASP A 17 4.19 7.72 -9.59
N SER A 18 3.25 8.38 -10.28
CA SER A 18 1.88 8.54 -9.79
C SER A 18 0.85 8.88 -10.88
N VAL A 19 -0.43 8.82 -10.49
CA VAL A 19 -1.55 9.35 -11.25
C VAL A 19 -2.62 9.93 -10.35
N THR A 20 -3.23 11.06 -10.73
CA THR A 20 -4.39 11.61 -10.02
C THR A 20 -5.69 11.01 -10.57
N LEU A 21 -6.51 10.45 -9.70
CA LEU A 21 -7.85 9.96 -10.03
C LEU A 21 -8.93 10.81 -9.35
N PRO A 22 -10.06 11.08 -10.03
CA PRO A 22 -11.21 11.73 -9.40
C PRO A 22 -11.65 11.01 -8.13
N GLY A 23 -11.86 11.77 -7.06
CA GLY A 23 -12.18 11.25 -5.73
C GLY A 23 -10.96 10.68 -4.99
N LEU A 24 -10.15 9.84 -5.60
CA LEU A 24 -9.04 9.18 -4.87
C LEU A 24 -7.81 10.06 -4.65
N GLY A 25 -7.63 11.12 -5.43
CA GLY A 25 -6.41 11.92 -5.39
C GLY A 25 -5.25 11.21 -6.08
N GLU A 26 -4.03 11.45 -5.60
CA GLU A 26 -2.82 10.87 -6.18
C GLU A 26 -2.62 9.41 -5.73
N LEU A 27 -2.50 8.51 -6.70
CA LEU A 27 -2.16 7.11 -6.48
C LEU A 27 -0.72 6.85 -6.91
N PRO A 28 0.09 6.11 -6.10
CA PRO A 28 1.45 5.77 -6.48
C PRO A 28 1.48 4.71 -7.58
N GLY A 29 2.50 4.80 -8.43
CA GLY A 29 2.80 3.82 -9.47
C GLY A 29 3.41 2.55 -8.89
N GLY A 30 2.76 1.43 -9.14
CA GLY A 30 3.26 0.09 -8.85
C GLY A 30 3.59 -0.67 -10.12
N GLN A 31 4.53 -1.60 -10.04
CA GLN A 31 4.80 -2.55 -11.12
C GLN A 31 4.52 -3.97 -10.63
N VAL A 32 3.83 -4.76 -11.46
CA VAL A 32 3.61 -6.18 -11.19
C VAL A 32 4.93 -6.93 -11.41
N SER A 33 5.62 -7.27 -10.34
CA SER A 33 6.95 -7.90 -10.39
C SER A 33 6.92 -9.42 -10.21
N ALA A 34 5.78 -9.99 -9.83
CA ALA A 34 5.59 -11.43 -9.88
C ALA A 34 4.12 -11.77 -10.16
N GLY A 35 3.89 -12.88 -10.87
CA GLY A 35 2.55 -13.42 -11.09
C GLY A 35 1.63 -12.48 -11.87
N ARG A 36 0.40 -12.32 -11.36
CA ARG A 36 -0.64 -11.47 -11.96
C ARG A 36 -1.36 -10.68 -10.88
N ALA A 37 -1.56 -9.39 -11.12
CA ALA A 37 -2.50 -8.59 -10.35
C ALA A 37 -3.90 -8.75 -10.94
N VAL A 38 -4.86 -9.12 -10.10
CA VAL A 38 -6.26 -9.28 -10.49
C VAL A 38 -7.10 -8.39 -9.59
N ARG A 39 -8.00 -7.62 -10.19
CA ARG A 39 -8.92 -6.76 -9.45
C ARG A 39 -9.79 -7.60 -8.51
N GLY A 40 -9.99 -7.11 -7.30
CA GLY A 40 -10.67 -7.84 -6.22
C GLY A 40 -9.80 -8.85 -5.48
N ALA A 41 -8.60 -9.19 -5.98
CA ALA A 41 -7.71 -10.09 -5.26
C ALA A 41 -7.34 -9.51 -3.90
N ARG A 42 -7.22 -10.41 -2.92
CA ARG A 42 -6.77 -10.03 -1.59
C ARG A 42 -5.29 -9.67 -1.62
N ALA A 43 -4.91 -8.77 -0.73
CA ALA A 43 -3.57 -8.25 -0.68
C ALA A 43 -3.12 -8.02 0.76
N ARG A 44 -1.83 -8.25 0.96
CA ARG A 44 -1.10 -7.91 2.17
C ARG A 44 -0.12 -6.78 1.84
N LEU A 45 -0.21 -5.67 2.56
CA LEU A 45 0.72 -4.56 2.42
C LEU A 45 1.99 -4.84 3.21
N ARG A 46 3.14 -4.73 2.54
CA ARG A 46 4.46 -4.96 3.11
C ARG A 46 5.37 -3.76 2.89
N ARG A 47 6.18 -3.46 3.91
CA ARG A 47 7.27 -2.49 3.87
C ARG A 47 8.53 -3.18 4.37
N GLY A 48 9.38 -3.62 3.44
CA GLY A 48 10.51 -4.50 3.73
C GLY A 48 10.09 -5.85 4.31
N ASP A 49 10.55 -6.14 5.53
CA ASP A 49 10.27 -7.37 6.29
C ASP A 49 9.00 -7.31 7.14
N ARG A 50 8.28 -6.17 7.10
CA ARG A 50 7.07 -5.94 7.90
C ARG A 50 5.80 -6.06 7.09
N VAL A 51 4.77 -6.63 7.72
CA VAL A 51 3.37 -6.58 7.24
C VAL A 51 2.67 -5.42 7.94
N LEU A 52 2.23 -4.43 7.17
CA LEU A 52 1.57 -3.22 7.68
C LEU A 52 0.04 -3.32 7.66
N ALA A 53 -0.50 -4.18 6.80
CA ALA A 53 -1.92 -4.46 6.75
C ALA A 53 -2.15 -5.78 6.01
N ASP A 54 -3.22 -6.48 6.37
CA ASP A 54 -3.63 -7.71 5.72
C ASP A 54 -5.12 -7.66 5.37
N ASN A 55 -5.59 -8.61 4.56
CA ASN A 55 -6.97 -8.63 4.04
C ASN A 55 -7.38 -7.30 3.38
N LEU A 56 -6.44 -6.66 2.69
CA LEU A 56 -6.77 -5.60 1.74
C LEU A 56 -7.36 -6.24 0.48
N ARG A 57 -7.98 -5.43 -0.37
CA ARG A 57 -8.44 -5.85 -1.70
C ARG A 57 -8.04 -4.85 -2.75
N LEU A 58 -7.67 -5.34 -3.93
CA LEU A 58 -7.47 -4.51 -5.12
C LEU A 58 -8.81 -3.96 -5.63
N GLY A 59 -9.34 -2.94 -4.96
CA GLY A 59 -10.66 -2.39 -5.24
C GLY A 59 -10.72 -1.60 -6.55
N ILE A 60 -9.67 -0.83 -6.85
CA ILE A 60 -9.51 -0.15 -8.14
C ILE A 60 -8.11 -0.46 -8.66
N MET A 61 -8.02 -0.73 -9.95
CA MET A 61 -6.76 -0.92 -10.67
C MET A 61 -6.88 -0.25 -12.03
N VAL A 62 -5.98 0.68 -12.31
CA VAL A 62 -5.94 1.43 -13.58
C VAL A 62 -4.55 1.36 -14.19
N ARG A 63 -4.48 1.61 -15.50
CA ARG A 63 -3.22 1.80 -16.22
C ARG A 63 -3.29 3.06 -17.07
N LYS A 64 -2.14 3.66 -17.36
CA LYS A 64 -2.05 4.70 -18.41
C LYS A 64 -2.17 4.03 -19.78
N LYS A 65 -2.90 4.65 -20.70
CA LYS A 65 -2.96 4.24 -22.10
C LYS A 65 -1.63 4.53 -22.78
N PHE A 66 -1.20 3.66 -23.69
CA PHE A 66 0.03 3.88 -24.46
C PHE A 66 -0.03 5.23 -25.18
N PHE A 67 1.00 6.06 -24.98
CA PHE A 67 1.13 7.40 -25.57
C PHE A 67 0.05 8.43 -25.17
N SER A 68 -0.71 8.19 -24.09
CA SER A 68 -1.68 9.17 -23.56
C SER A 68 -1.48 9.39 -22.06
N SER A 69 -1.89 10.57 -21.58
CA SER A 69 -2.08 10.85 -20.16
C SER A 69 -3.33 10.18 -19.58
N ASP A 70 -4.21 9.68 -20.45
CA ASP A 70 -5.45 9.04 -20.04
C ASP A 70 -5.20 7.73 -19.31
N VAL A 71 -6.06 7.46 -18.33
CA VAL A 71 -6.11 6.19 -17.61
C VAL A 71 -7.33 5.38 -18.00
N GLU A 72 -7.22 4.07 -17.83
CA GLU A 72 -8.35 3.16 -17.96
C GLU A 72 -8.35 2.13 -16.82
N ALA A 73 -9.54 1.78 -16.36
CA ALA A 73 -9.72 0.68 -15.42
C ALA A 73 -9.39 -0.65 -16.10
N VAL A 74 -8.66 -1.50 -15.40
CA VAL A 74 -8.30 -2.83 -15.87
C VAL A 74 -8.70 -3.90 -14.86
N THR A 75 -9.09 -5.06 -15.37
CA THR A 75 -9.45 -6.22 -14.55
C THR A 75 -8.22 -7.00 -14.09
N ASP A 76 -7.14 -6.94 -14.87
CA ASP A 76 -5.91 -7.64 -14.58
C ASP A 76 -4.68 -6.96 -15.19
N ALA A 77 -3.52 -7.27 -14.63
CA ALA A 77 -2.22 -6.88 -15.12
C ALA A 77 -1.20 -8.02 -14.90
N GLY A 78 -0.47 -8.37 -15.95
CA GLY A 78 0.59 -9.38 -15.90
C GLY A 78 1.94 -8.81 -15.48
N PHE A 79 2.96 -9.68 -15.43
CA PHE A 79 4.34 -9.34 -15.13
C PHE A 79 4.88 -8.15 -15.96
N LEU A 80 5.63 -7.26 -15.30
CA LEU A 80 6.23 -6.01 -15.82
C LEU A 80 5.22 -4.97 -16.31
N LYS A 81 3.94 -5.06 -15.91
CA LYS A 81 2.96 -4.02 -16.19
C LYS A 81 2.91 -3.01 -15.06
N ASP A 82 2.94 -1.74 -15.44
CA ASP A 82 2.70 -0.62 -14.54
C ASP A 82 1.20 -0.49 -14.27
N VAL A 83 0.86 -0.33 -13.00
CA VAL A 83 -0.50 -0.23 -12.49
C VAL A 83 -0.57 0.84 -11.40
N PHE A 84 -1.75 1.45 -11.27
CA PHE A 84 -2.09 2.30 -10.13
C PHE A 84 -3.28 1.67 -9.44
N VAL A 85 -3.19 1.49 -8.13
CA VAL A 85 -4.15 0.69 -7.37
C VAL A 85 -4.69 1.45 -6.16
N ALA A 86 -5.96 1.23 -5.84
CA ALA A 86 -6.56 1.65 -4.58
C ALA A 86 -7.00 0.41 -3.80
N VAL A 87 -6.53 0.32 -2.55
CA VAL A 87 -6.74 -0.85 -1.68
C VAL A 87 -7.37 -0.51 -0.33
N GLY A 88 -7.87 0.72 -0.18
CA GLY A 88 -8.34 1.25 1.11
C GLY A 88 -7.22 1.78 2.01
N ARG A 89 -5.99 1.89 1.48
CA ARG A 89 -4.85 2.57 2.13
C ARG A 89 -4.43 3.76 1.29
N ARG A 90 -4.17 4.89 1.95
CA ARG A 90 -3.70 6.15 1.33
C ARG A 90 -2.22 6.42 1.58
N ASP A 91 -1.58 5.63 2.42
CA ASP A 91 -0.20 5.78 2.89
C ASP A 91 0.78 4.83 2.18
N LEU A 92 0.41 4.37 0.98
CA LEU A 92 1.30 3.60 0.11
C LEU A 92 2.44 4.50 -0.38
N VAL A 93 3.68 4.07 -0.17
CA VAL A 93 4.88 4.84 -0.55
C VAL A 93 5.86 4.01 -1.37
N HIS A 94 6.87 4.67 -1.94
CA HIS A 94 7.98 4.01 -2.63
C HIS A 94 8.66 2.97 -1.71
N GLY A 95 8.89 1.77 -2.23
CA GLY A 95 9.46 0.65 -1.46
C GLY A 95 8.43 -0.24 -0.75
N ASP A 96 7.14 0.14 -0.78
CA ASP A 96 6.06 -0.76 -0.38
C ASP A 96 5.83 -1.84 -1.42
N SER A 97 5.23 -2.94 -0.99
CA SER A 97 4.73 -3.98 -1.89
C SER A 97 3.37 -4.53 -1.45
N LEU A 98 2.54 -4.89 -2.41
CA LEU A 98 1.30 -5.64 -2.20
C LEU A 98 1.53 -7.09 -2.62
N GLU A 99 1.58 -7.97 -1.64
CA GLU A 99 1.60 -9.41 -1.85
C GLU A 99 0.17 -9.90 -2.04
N LEU A 100 -0.15 -10.35 -3.26
CA LEU A 100 -1.51 -10.71 -3.66
C LEU A 100 -1.73 -12.20 -3.43
N TYR A 101 -2.87 -12.54 -2.86
CA TYR A 101 -3.20 -13.91 -2.54
C TYR A 101 -4.68 -14.24 -2.71
N THR A 102 -4.97 -15.54 -2.82
CA THR A 102 -6.32 -16.09 -2.73
C THR A 102 -6.40 -17.01 -1.52
N ASP A 103 -7.41 -16.85 -0.69
CA ASP A 103 -7.74 -17.77 0.40
C ASP A 103 -9.23 -18.07 0.33
N ASP A 104 -9.56 -19.35 0.28
CA ASP A 104 -10.93 -19.84 0.14
C ASP A 104 -11.62 -20.04 1.50
N THR A 105 -10.91 -19.83 2.62
CA THR A 105 -11.34 -20.37 3.92
C THR A 105 -11.59 -19.36 5.02
N VAL A 106 -10.90 -18.21 5.08
CA VAL A 106 -11.10 -17.25 6.18
C VAL A 106 -11.46 -15.87 5.65
N GLY A 107 -12.71 -15.47 5.82
CA GLY A 107 -13.14 -14.07 5.64
C GLY A 107 -12.57 -13.18 6.76
N PRO A 108 -12.54 -11.85 6.57
CA PRO A 108 -12.15 -10.95 7.64
C PRO A 108 -13.13 -11.04 8.82
N ASP A 109 -12.68 -10.67 10.02
CA ASP A 109 -13.54 -10.64 11.21
C ASP A 109 -14.66 -9.60 11.02
N THR A 110 -15.90 -10.08 11.08
CA THR A 110 -17.12 -9.27 10.96
C THR A 110 -17.99 -9.37 12.21
N SER A 111 -17.42 -9.88 13.31
CA SER A 111 -18.13 -10.10 14.58
C SER A 111 -18.46 -8.80 15.32
N ARG A 112 -17.66 -7.74 15.11
CA ARG A 112 -17.82 -6.45 15.78
C ARG A 112 -18.11 -5.33 14.80
N GLN A 113 -19.26 -4.67 14.98
CA GLN A 113 -19.67 -3.53 14.16
C GLN A 113 -19.18 -2.22 14.79
N ASP A 114 -18.61 -1.35 13.96
CA ASP A 114 -18.13 -0.01 14.32
C ASP A 114 -19.09 1.08 13.86
N GLY A 115 -19.91 0.79 12.84
CA GLY A 115 -20.91 1.73 12.34
C GLY A 115 -21.87 1.09 11.35
N ALA A 116 -23.00 1.75 11.16
CA ALA A 116 -24.00 1.33 10.18
C ALA A 116 -24.65 2.56 9.54
N GLY A 117 -24.86 2.50 8.23
CA GLY A 117 -25.54 3.53 7.46
C GLY A 117 -26.49 2.96 6.42
N ALA A 118 -27.37 3.80 5.90
CA ALA A 118 -28.26 3.46 4.79
C ALA A 118 -27.73 4.06 3.49
N VAL A 119 -27.66 3.24 2.45
CA VAL A 119 -27.41 3.69 1.08
C VAL A 119 -28.63 4.49 0.61
N LEU A 120 -28.41 5.76 0.30
CA LEU A 120 -29.44 6.67 -0.21
C LEU A 120 -29.45 6.68 -1.74
N MET A 121 -28.27 6.84 -2.34
CA MET A 121 -28.13 6.97 -3.78
C MET A 121 -26.88 6.20 -4.24
N PRO A 122 -27.06 5.00 -4.83
CA PRO A 122 -25.95 4.28 -5.44
C PRO A 122 -25.55 4.96 -6.77
N GLY A 123 -24.29 4.80 -7.14
CA GLY A 123 -23.74 5.28 -8.40
C GLY A 123 -22.62 4.38 -8.89
N PHE A 124 -22.29 4.53 -10.17
CA PHE A 124 -21.22 3.78 -10.82
C PHE A 124 -20.44 4.72 -11.73
N ASP A 125 -19.12 4.58 -11.70
CA ASP A 125 -18.19 5.27 -12.57
C ASP A 125 -17.30 4.25 -13.28
N HIS A 126 -17.01 4.47 -14.56
CA HIS A 126 -16.27 3.50 -15.37
C HIS A 126 -14.80 3.34 -14.96
N LEU A 127 -14.24 4.35 -14.27
CA LEU A 127 -12.85 4.35 -13.84
C LEU A 127 -12.68 3.89 -12.40
N THR A 128 -13.62 4.25 -11.53
CA THR A 128 -13.56 4.07 -10.08
C THR A 128 -14.60 3.09 -9.53
N GLY A 129 -15.52 2.58 -10.35
CA GLY A 129 -16.48 1.55 -9.95
C GLY A 129 -17.65 2.07 -9.13
N PHE A 130 -18.13 1.25 -8.19
CA PHE A 130 -19.31 1.59 -7.39
C PHE A 130 -18.97 2.62 -6.31
N HIS A 131 -19.92 3.54 -6.12
CA HIS A 131 -19.94 4.47 -5.01
C HIS A 131 -21.38 4.63 -4.51
N ALA A 132 -21.56 5.12 -3.30
CA ALA A 132 -22.87 5.34 -2.73
C ALA A 132 -22.89 6.57 -1.83
N SER A 133 -23.94 7.38 -1.92
CA SER A 133 -24.25 8.33 -0.86
C SER A 133 -24.86 7.57 0.31
N VAL A 134 -24.27 7.68 1.49
CA VAL A 134 -24.63 6.93 2.69
C VAL A 134 -24.94 7.90 3.82
N ALA A 135 -26.08 7.71 4.48
CA ALA A 135 -26.39 8.36 5.75
C ALA A 135 -26.07 7.41 6.91
N VAL A 136 -25.07 7.75 7.71
CA VAL A 136 -24.64 6.94 8.86
C VAL A 136 -25.63 7.14 9.99
N ARG A 137 -26.22 6.04 10.47
CA ARG A 137 -27.23 6.03 11.54
C ARG A 137 -26.58 5.79 12.89
N GLU A 138 -25.60 4.89 12.94
CA GLU A 138 -24.95 4.46 14.17
C GLU A 138 -23.43 4.39 13.97
N GLY A 139 -22.69 4.70 15.03
CA GLY A 139 -21.23 4.61 15.03
C GLY A 139 -20.54 5.52 14.02
N VAL A 140 -19.55 4.98 13.32
CA VAL A 140 -18.70 5.73 12.37
C VAL A 140 -18.25 4.84 11.21
N VAL A 141 -18.22 5.41 10.01
CA VAL A 141 -17.59 4.80 8.82
C VAL A 141 -16.29 5.54 8.54
N ARG A 142 -15.17 4.81 8.41
CA ARG A 142 -13.84 5.41 8.16
C ARG A 142 -13.33 5.12 6.75
N SER A 143 -12.47 5.99 6.25
CA SER A 143 -11.62 5.68 5.09
C SER A 143 -10.80 4.42 5.40
N GLY A 144 -10.75 3.46 4.47
CA GLY A 144 -10.08 2.17 4.68
C GLY A 144 -10.82 1.16 5.55
N ALA A 145 -11.95 1.51 6.16
CA ALA A 145 -12.73 0.60 7.00
C ALA A 145 -13.18 -0.63 6.20
N LEU A 146 -13.21 -1.78 6.86
CA LEU A 146 -13.88 -2.96 6.35
C LEU A 146 -15.40 -2.75 6.45
N VAL A 147 -16.09 -2.95 5.34
CA VAL A 147 -17.54 -2.77 5.23
C VAL A 147 -18.19 -3.95 4.51
N ALA A 148 -19.47 -4.20 4.77
CA ALA A 148 -20.31 -5.07 3.95
C ALA A 148 -21.64 -4.39 3.64
N LEU A 149 -22.19 -4.72 2.48
CA LEU A 149 -23.55 -4.37 2.13
C LEU A 149 -24.50 -5.46 2.64
N THR A 150 -25.64 -5.05 3.16
CA THR A 150 -26.71 -5.96 3.55
C THR A 150 -28.03 -5.51 2.94
N ARG A 151 -28.85 -6.49 2.52
CA ARG A 151 -30.20 -6.27 1.97
C ARG A 151 -31.18 -7.11 2.76
N GLY A 152 -32.16 -6.46 3.39
CA GLY A 152 -33.09 -7.15 4.31
C GLY A 152 -32.36 -7.84 5.47
N GLY A 153 -31.26 -7.26 5.96
CA GLY A 153 -30.45 -7.79 7.06
C GLY A 153 -29.52 -8.96 6.67
N ARG A 154 -29.48 -9.38 5.41
CA ARG A 154 -28.57 -10.43 4.93
C ARG A 154 -27.39 -9.81 4.18
N PRO A 155 -26.14 -10.24 4.44
CA PRO A 155 -24.99 -9.82 3.63
C PRO A 155 -25.19 -10.12 2.15
N ILE A 156 -24.78 -9.18 1.31
CA ILE A 156 -24.76 -9.32 -0.14
C ILE A 156 -23.33 -9.09 -0.66
N GLY A 157 -22.77 -10.13 -1.28
CA GLY A 157 -21.36 -10.14 -1.68
C GLY A 157 -20.39 -10.32 -0.50
N GLU A 158 -19.10 -10.19 -0.80
CA GLU A 158 -18.05 -10.31 0.20
C GLU A 158 -17.78 -8.96 0.91
N PRO A 159 -17.28 -8.98 2.15
CA PRO A 159 -16.77 -7.78 2.81
C PRO A 159 -15.66 -7.11 1.97
N MET A 160 -15.67 -5.79 1.98
CA MET A 160 -14.87 -4.94 1.11
C MET A 160 -14.33 -3.72 1.88
N ARG A 161 -13.41 -2.95 1.28
CA ARG A 161 -12.81 -1.75 1.92
C ARG A 161 -13.49 -0.46 1.50
N VAL A 162 -13.60 0.52 2.37
CA VAL A 162 -13.87 1.90 1.91
C VAL A 162 -12.62 2.44 1.22
N LEU A 163 -12.66 2.64 -0.10
CA LEU A 163 -11.51 3.13 -0.87
C LEU A 163 -11.32 4.64 -0.76
N GLY A 164 -12.41 5.35 -0.47
CA GLY A 164 -12.43 6.78 -0.21
C GLY A 164 -13.75 7.21 0.40
N LEU A 165 -13.68 8.28 1.18
CA LEU A 165 -14.83 8.87 1.86
C LEU A 165 -14.86 10.36 1.57
N PHE A 166 -16.04 10.90 1.24
CA PHE A 166 -16.20 12.26 0.74
C PHE A 166 -17.44 12.96 1.31
N GLY A 167 -17.31 14.25 1.57
CA GLY A 167 -18.40 15.20 1.77
C GLY A 167 -18.22 16.37 0.80
N PRO A 168 -18.11 17.63 1.27
CA PRO A 168 -17.61 18.74 0.45
C PRO A 168 -16.15 18.56 -0.04
N GLY A 169 -15.40 17.66 0.60
CA GLY A 169 -14.05 17.25 0.23
C GLY A 169 -13.72 15.86 0.80
N PRO A 170 -12.47 15.40 0.70
CA PRO A 170 -12.05 14.13 1.30
C PRO A 170 -12.26 14.13 2.82
N LEU A 171 -12.75 13.02 3.34
CA LEU A 171 -12.96 12.78 4.76
C LEU A 171 -12.13 11.57 5.20
N GLU A 172 -11.72 11.58 6.46
CA GLU A 172 -11.15 10.39 7.11
C GLU A 172 -12.24 9.58 7.83
N GLU A 173 -13.25 10.25 8.39
CA GLU A 173 -14.34 9.61 9.12
C GLU A 173 -15.70 10.26 8.81
N LEU A 174 -16.77 9.46 8.83
CA LEU A 174 -18.15 9.87 8.66
C LEU A 174 -18.96 9.35 9.88
N PRO A 175 -19.21 10.20 10.89
CA PRO A 175 -19.90 9.80 12.11
C PRO A 175 -21.42 9.72 11.93
N ALA A 176 -22.09 9.07 12.88
CA ALA A 176 -23.54 9.00 12.96
C ALA A 176 -24.22 10.38 12.85
N GLY A 177 -25.36 10.40 12.16
CA GLY A 177 -26.12 11.61 11.86
C GLY A 177 -25.57 12.43 10.69
N ARG A 178 -24.49 11.99 10.03
CA ARG A 178 -23.94 12.63 8.83
C ARG A 178 -24.18 11.79 7.58
N GLN A 179 -24.16 12.48 6.44
CA GLN A 179 -24.20 11.89 5.12
C GLN A 179 -22.91 12.20 4.37
N GLY A 180 -22.44 11.24 3.58
CA GLY A 180 -21.27 11.38 2.72
C GLY A 180 -21.29 10.37 1.58
N THR A 181 -20.38 10.52 0.64
CA THR A 181 -20.16 9.55 -0.45
C THR A 181 -19.06 8.57 -0.04
N VAL A 182 -19.38 7.29 -0.11
CA VAL A 182 -18.48 6.17 0.14
C VAL A 182 -18.10 5.57 -1.20
N LEU A 183 -16.81 5.54 -1.52
CA LEU A 183 -16.27 4.89 -2.71
C LEU A 183 -15.94 3.44 -2.40
N LEU A 184 -16.62 2.51 -3.08
CA LEU A 184 -16.52 1.07 -2.86
C LEU A 184 -15.66 0.39 -3.93
N GLY A 185 -15.53 0.96 -5.13
CA GLY A 185 -14.70 0.38 -6.17
C GLY A 185 -15.36 -0.77 -6.93
N PHE A 186 -14.52 -1.58 -7.56
CA PHE A 186 -14.93 -2.78 -8.28
C PHE A 186 -14.85 -4.07 -7.45
N GLN A 187 -14.47 -3.98 -6.18
CA GLN A 187 -14.59 -5.09 -5.20
C GLN A 187 -16.03 -5.30 -4.74
N CYS A 188 -16.95 -4.40 -5.11
CA CYS A 188 -18.37 -4.54 -4.86
C CYS A 188 -18.98 -5.40 -5.98
N ASP A 189 -19.01 -6.71 -5.78
CA ASP A 189 -19.46 -7.67 -6.80
C ASP A 189 -20.97 -7.60 -7.06
N VAL A 190 -21.73 -7.13 -6.07
CA VAL A 190 -23.17 -6.91 -6.16
C VAL A 190 -23.43 -5.39 -6.18
N PRO A 191 -24.13 -4.86 -7.20
CA PRO A 191 -24.47 -3.44 -7.23
C PRO A 191 -25.27 -3.01 -6.00
N PRO A 192 -24.87 -1.93 -5.30
CA PRO A 192 -25.64 -1.38 -4.19
C PRO A 192 -26.97 -0.80 -4.70
N LEU A 193 -28.02 -0.94 -3.91
CA LEU A 193 -29.33 -0.33 -4.15
C LEU A 193 -29.68 0.68 -3.06
N ALA A 194 -30.53 1.64 -3.39
CA ALA A 194 -31.11 2.52 -2.39
C ALA A 194 -31.88 1.69 -1.34
N GLY A 195 -31.62 1.95 -0.07
CA GLY A 195 -32.16 1.21 1.07
C GLY A 195 -31.30 0.05 1.55
N ASP A 196 -30.26 -0.37 0.80
CA ASP A 196 -29.27 -1.31 1.34
C ASP A 196 -28.57 -0.69 2.55
N ALA A 197 -28.19 -1.50 3.54
CA ALA A 197 -27.41 -1.03 4.68
C ALA A 197 -25.92 -1.30 4.45
N LEU A 198 -25.10 -0.28 4.68
CA LEU A 198 -23.64 -0.37 4.72
C LEU A 198 -23.21 -0.51 6.17
N VAL A 199 -22.65 -1.67 6.54
CA VAL A 199 -22.18 -1.96 7.89
C VAL A 199 -20.65 -1.89 7.88
N ALA A 200 -20.07 -1.05 8.73
CA ALA A 200 -18.64 -1.00 9.00
C ALA A 200 -18.29 -1.89 10.18
N PHE A 201 -17.22 -2.66 10.04
CA PHE A 201 -16.73 -3.57 11.06
C PHE A 201 -15.48 -3.00 11.70
N GLN A 202 -15.33 -3.26 12.99
CA GLN A 202 -14.07 -3.01 13.64
C GLN A 202 -13.06 -3.99 13.09
N GLU A 203 -11.99 -3.45 12.52
CA GLU A 203 -10.78 -4.21 12.34
C GLU A 203 -9.77 -3.73 13.38
N PRO A 204 -9.08 -4.65 14.08
CA PRO A 204 -7.92 -4.25 14.87
C PRO A 204 -6.98 -3.42 13.99
N SER A 205 -6.43 -2.31 14.50
CA SER A 205 -5.45 -1.53 13.74
C SER A 205 -4.27 -2.45 13.41
N HIS A 206 -4.19 -2.90 12.16
CA HIS A 206 -3.20 -3.86 11.69
C HIS A 206 -1.84 -3.24 11.37
N ASP A 207 -1.59 -1.99 11.80
CA ASP A 207 -0.39 -1.20 11.47
C ASP A 207 0.94 -1.82 11.94
N TYR A 208 0.92 -3.01 12.56
CA TYR A 208 2.10 -3.71 13.09
C TYR A 208 2.02 -5.23 13.03
N LEU A 209 1.25 -5.82 12.11
CA LEU A 209 0.89 -7.24 12.21
C LEU A 209 2.08 -8.15 12.47
N GLU A 210 3.21 -7.98 11.76
CA GLU A 210 4.31 -8.94 11.86
C GLU A 210 5.66 -8.33 11.43
N ARG A 211 6.73 -8.58 12.19
CA ARG A 211 8.12 -8.50 11.71
C ARG A 211 8.63 -9.91 11.44
N ARG A 212 9.11 -10.18 10.23
CA ARG A 212 9.74 -11.47 9.92
C ARG A 212 11.07 -11.60 10.67
N GLU A 213 11.22 -12.66 11.45
CA GLU A 213 12.47 -12.95 12.17
C GLU A 213 13.37 -13.89 11.39
N GLY A 214 12.81 -14.73 10.52
CA GLY A 214 13.58 -15.65 9.70
C GLY A 214 12.75 -16.53 8.80
N SER A 215 13.39 -17.08 7.76
CA SER A 215 12.83 -18.14 6.92
C SER A 215 13.79 -19.31 6.83
N VAL A 216 13.27 -20.54 6.88
CA VAL A 216 14.04 -21.78 6.70
C VAL A 216 13.32 -22.75 5.78
N VAL A 217 14.07 -23.60 5.09
CA VAL A 217 13.56 -24.65 4.21
C VAL A 217 13.60 -25.98 4.94
N VAL A 218 12.53 -26.77 4.82
CA VAL A 218 12.42 -28.11 5.41
C VAL A 218 13.14 -29.13 4.54
N HIS A 219 14.06 -29.90 5.13
CA HIS A 219 14.79 -30.99 4.47
C HIS A 219 14.33 -32.38 4.91
N GLY A 220 13.66 -32.49 6.05
CA GLY A 220 13.14 -33.77 6.53
C GLY A 220 12.10 -33.53 7.61
N VAL A 221 11.07 -34.40 7.64
CA VAL A 221 9.95 -34.29 8.58
C VAL A 221 9.77 -35.63 9.29
N THR A 222 9.67 -35.60 10.61
CA THR A 222 9.34 -36.75 11.46
C THR A 222 8.03 -36.44 12.20
N ASP A 223 6.98 -37.23 11.93
CA ASP A 223 5.71 -37.15 12.68
C ASP A 223 5.86 -37.86 14.02
N LEU A 224 5.45 -37.20 15.11
CA LEU A 224 5.49 -37.75 16.47
C LEU A 224 4.21 -38.50 16.87
N GLY A 225 3.22 -38.59 15.97
CA GLY A 225 1.96 -39.31 16.17
C GLY A 225 0.91 -38.55 16.99
N ASN A 226 1.28 -37.47 17.67
CA ASN A 226 0.40 -36.67 18.53
C ASN A 226 -0.15 -35.39 17.87
N GLY A 227 0.00 -35.24 16.55
CA GLY A 227 -0.40 -34.01 15.84
C GLY A 227 0.71 -32.98 15.69
N THR A 228 1.91 -33.29 16.19
CA THR A 228 3.10 -32.45 16.05
C THR A 228 4.14 -33.12 15.16
N VAL A 229 4.90 -32.30 14.44
CA VAL A 229 6.02 -32.75 13.60
C VAL A 229 7.31 -32.08 14.06
N VAL A 230 8.41 -32.79 13.84
CA VAL A 230 9.77 -32.30 14.02
C VAL A 230 10.44 -32.27 12.65
N ALA A 231 10.91 -31.09 12.25
CA ALA A 231 11.50 -30.86 10.94
C ALA A 231 12.98 -30.49 11.04
N ALA A 232 13.83 -31.15 10.25
CA ALA A 232 15.18 -30.68 9.99
C ALA A 232 15.11 -29.56 8.96
N VAL A 233 15.74 -28.41 9.26
CA VAL A 233 15.60 -27.19 8.46
C VAL A 233 16.96 -26.54 8.17
N GLU A 234 17.05 -25.86 7.02
CA GLU A 234 18.21 -25.06 6.62
C GLU A 234 17.83 -23.59 6.39
N VAL A 235 18.69 -22.68 6.81
CA VAL A 235 18.61 -21.25 6.50
C VAL A 235 19.14 -21.00 5.07
N PRO A 236 18.33 -20.46 4.14
CA PRO A 236 18.81 -20.12 2.80
C PRO A 236 19.99 -19.15 2.81
N GLU A 237 20.89 -19.28 1.84
CA GLU A 237 22.03 -18.38 1.72
C GLU A 237 21.61 -16.91 1.59
N GLY A 238 22.35 -16.03 2.26
CA GLY A 238 22.08 -14.59 2.27
C GLY A 238 20.87 -14.17 3.12
N ARG A 239 20.16 -15.09 3.78
CA ARG A 239 19.06 -14.78 4.69
C ARG A 239 19.49 -14.92 6.15
N GLY A 240 19.07 -13.95 6.97
CA GLY A 240 19.10 -14.10 8.42
C GLY A 240 17.94 -14.97 8.88
N ALA A 241 18.17 -15.78 9.90
CA ALA A 241 17.11 -16.51 10.59
C ALA A 241 17.29 -16.40 12.09
N ALA A 242 16.35 -15.73 12.75
CA ALA A 242 16.13 -15.81 14.18
C ALA A 242 14.82 -16.56 14.41
N PHE A 243 14.91 -17.71 15.09
CA PHE A 243 13.75 -18.50 15.49
C PHE A 243 13.77 -18.58 17.01
N THR A 244 12.61 -18.37 17.64
CA THR A 244 12.45 -18.50 19.09
C THR A 244 11.32 -19.47 19.37
N ALA A 245 11.53 -20.41 20.29
CA ALA A 245 10.46 -21.29 20.74
C ALA A 245 9.31 -20.45 21.35
N GLY A 246 8.08 -20.72 20.92
CA GLY A 246 6.88 -19.95 21.24
C GLY A 246 6.53 -18.85 20.23
N SER A 247 7.45 -18.46 19.34
CA SER A 247 7.14 -17.50 18.28
C SER A 247 6.13 -18.08 17.29
N PRO A 248 5.22 -17.26 16.77
CA PRO A 248 4.35 -17.68 15.69
C PRO A 248 5.14 -17.86 14.39
N ALA A 249 4.63 -18.76 13.55
CA ALA A 249 5.22 -19.12 12.28
C ALA A 249 4.13 -19.48 11.28
N ARG A 250 4.47 -19.34 10.00
CA ARG A 250 3.67 -19.83 8.87
C ARG A 250 4.47 -20.79 8.01
N VAL A 251 3.77 -21.72 7.39
CA VAL A 251 4.33 -22.72 6.46
C VAL A 251 3.92 -22.34 5.05
N LEU A 252 4.89 -22.16 4.18
CA LEU A 252 4.77 -21.79 2.78
C LEU A 252 5.21 -22.98 1.91
N ARG A 253 4.38 -23.42 0.97
CA ARG A 253 4.71 -24.48 0.01
C ARG A 253 5.01 -23.88 -1.36
N PRO A 254 6.24 -24.03 -1.89
CA PRO A 254 6.55 -23.60 -3.24
C PRO A 254 5.70 -24.34 -4.28
N ILE A 255 5.17 -23.62 -5.28
CA ILE A 255 4.47 -24.16 -6.44
C ILE A 255 5.32 -23.87 -7.69
N GLY A 256 5.97 -24.90 -8.22
CA GLY A 256 6.70 -24.86 -9.49
C GLY A 256 8.18 -25.24 -9.39
N THR A 257 8.79 -25.53 -10.54
CA THR A 257 10.21 -25.90 -10.67
C THR A 257 11.11 -24.73 -11.10
N THR A 258 10.53 -23.54 -11.34
CA THR A 258 11.25 -22.35 -11.80
C THR A 258 11.16 -21.23 -10.77
N PHE A 259 12.18 -20.35 -10.78
CA PHE A 259 12.41 -19.19 -9.90
C PHE A 259 11.26 -18.19 -9.73
N ASN A 260 10.09 -18.40 -10.35
CA ASN A 260 8.90 -17.60 -10.09
C ASN A 260 8.27 -18.06 -8.77
N GLU A 261 8.68 -17.41 -7.68
CA GLU A 261 8.29 -17.63 -6.28
C GLU A 261 6.77 -17.58 -6.01
N ARG A 262 6.02 -18.53 -6.55
CA ARG A 262 4.67 -18.84 -6.10
C ARG A 262 4.84 -19.75 -4.90
N SER A 263 4.45 -19.25 -3.73
CA SER A 263 4.34 -20.07 -2.53
C SER A 263 2.91 -20.00 -2.03
N THR A 264 2.42 -21.10 -1.49
CA THR A 264 1.10 -21.20 -0.88
C THR A 264 1.26 -21.33 0.63
N VAL A 265 0.71 -20.43 1.43
CA VAL A 265 0.61 -20.64 2.88
C VAL A 265 -0.29 -21.85 3.11
N ILE A 266 0.25 -22.92 3.68
CA ILE A 266 -0.47 -24.15 4.02
C ILE A 266 -1.07 -24.06 5.43
N ALA A 267 -0.40 -23.28 6.29
CA ALA A 267 -0.82 -22.99 7.65
C ALA A 267 -0.19 -21.68 8.12
N ALA A 268 -0.97 -20.86 8.81
CA ALA A 268 -0.54 -19.64 9.50
C ALA A 268 -0.81 -19.76 11.00
N ASP A 269 -0.28 -18.82 11.79
CA ASP A 269 -0.45 -18.78 13.25
C ASP A 269 -0.02 -20.05 14.00
N LEU A 270 0.87 -20.85 13.40
CA LEU A 270 1.46 -21.99 14.06
C LEU A 270 2.43 -21.52 15.14
N ARG A 271 2.52 -22.26 16.24
CA ARG A 271 3.54 -22.00 17.26
C ARG A 271 4.76 -22.89 17.03
N ILE A 272 5.95 -22.29 17.09
CA ILE A 272 7.20 -23.05 17.21
C ILE A 272 7.21 -23.69 18.59
N LEU A 273 7.07 -25.01 18.66
CA LEU A 273 6.97 -25.74 19.93
C LEU A 273 8.35 -25.97 20.55
N SER A 274 9.34 -26.26 19.70
CA SER A 274 10.70 -26.59 20.14
C SER A 274 11.72 -26.22 19.06
N LEU A 275 12.94 -25.95 19.51
CA LEU A 275 14.11 -25.82 18.65
C LEU A 275 15.20 -26.73 19.19
N ALA A 276 15.96 -27.37 18.31
CA ALA A 276 17.15 -28.13 18.69
C ALA A 276 18.29 -27.90 17.70
N ARG A 277 19.52 -27.89 18.21
CA ARG A 277 20.75 -27.79 17.43
C ARG A 277 21.68 -28.90 17.89
N ASP A 278 22.22 -29.67 16.95
CA ASP A 278 23.12 -30.78 17.22
C ASP A 278 22.55 -31.77 18.27
N GLY A 279 21.23 -32.00 18.23
CA GLY A 279 20.50 -32.86 19.17
C GLY A 279 20.20 -32.23 20.54
N VAL A 280 20.64 -31.00 20.79
CA VAL A 280 20.43 -30.28 22.06
C VAL A 280 19.32 -29.26 21.92
N ALA A 281 18.35 -29.28 22.84
CA ALA A 281 17.26 -28.31 22.85
C ALA A 281 17.77 -26.89 23.13
N VAL A 282 17.32 -25.92 22.33
CA VAL A 282 17.68 -24.50 22.47
C VAL A 282 16.41 -23.65 22.52
N ARG A 283 16.47 -22.49 23.17
CA ARG A 283 15.34 -21.53 23.16
C ARG A 283 15.29 -20.69 21.90
N THR A 284 16.45 -20.39 21.33
CA THR A 284 16.62 -19.51 20.18
C THR A 284 17.64 -20.10 19.22
N SER A 285 17.37 -20.03 17.93
CA SER A 285 18.33 -20.31 16.86
C SER A 285 18.57 -19.03 16.07
N ALA A 286 19.76 -18.46 16.21
CA ALA A 286 20.22 -17.32 15.42
C ALA A 286 21.62 -17.62 14.86
N GLY A 287 21.80 -17.47 13.55
CA GLY A 287 23.09 -17.69 12.88
C GLY A 287 23.52 -19.15 12.70
N SER A 288 22.70 -20.14 13.12
CA SER A 288 22.91 -21.54 12.74
C SER A 288 22.32 -21.79 11.36
N ARG A 289 23.08 -22.42 10.46
CA ARG A 289 22.61 -22.73 9.12
C ARG A 289 21.65 -23.91 9.10
N VAL A 290 21.85 -24.90 9.97
CA VAL A 290 20.98 -26.09 10.09
C VAL A 290 20.54 -26.25 11.55
N PHE A 291 19.27 -26.59 11.76
CA PHE A 291 18.70 -26.90 13.07
C PHE A 291 17.39 -27.69 12.91
N THR A 292 16.75 -28.00 14.03
CA THR A 292 15.48 -28.73 14.06
C THR A 292 14.38 -27.86 14.67
N VAL A 293 13.18 -27.88 14.08
CA VAL A 293 12.00 -27.12 14.52
C VAL A 293 10.84 -28.08 14.79
N GLY A 294 10.20 -27.95 15.95
CA GLY A 294 8.93 -28.62 16.25
C GLY A 294 7.73 -27.72 15.97
N LEU A 295 6.70 -28.21 15.27
CA LEU A 295 5.48 -27.47 14.93
C LEU A 295 4.21 -28.30 15.21
N ALA A 296 3.13 -27.62 15.58
CA ALA A 296 1.80 -28.21 15.77
C ALA A 296 1.02 -28.33 14.44
N THR A 297 1.58 -29.04 13.46
CA THR A 297 0.89 -29.35 12.20
C THR A 297 1.35 -30.68 11.65
N ARG A 298 0.47 -31.46 11.01
CA ARG A 298 0.81 -32.70 10.30
C ARG A 298 1.06 -32.48 8.81
N ASP A 299 0.74 -31.29 8.29
CA ASP A 299 0.73 -31.03 6.85
C ASP A 299 2.08 -30.56 6.29
N LEU A 300 3.11 -30.52 7.14
CA LEU A 300 4.46 -30.10 6.77
C LEU A 300 5.15 -31.15 5.88
N ARG A 301 5.79 -30.70 4.81
CA ARG A 301 6.49 -31.54 3.84
C ARG A 301 7.92 -31.06 3.61
N GLU A 302 8.75 -31.94 3.07
CA GLU A 302 10.06 -31.57 2.53
C GLU A 302 9.90 -30.48 1.45
N ASN A 303 10.83 -29.52 1.42
CA ASN A 303 10.83 -28.30 0.61
C ASN A 303 9.77 -27.25 0.97
N ASP A 304 8.93 -27.47 1.99
CA ASP A 304 8.15 -26.37 2.55
C ASP A 304 9.10 -25.35 3.21
N LEU A 305 8.71 -24.08 3.20
CA LEU A 305 9.42 -22.98 3.84
C LEU A 305 8.68 -22.59 5.11
N ILE A 306 9.36 -22.59 6.24
CA ILE A 306 8.84 -22.11 7.52
C ILE A 306 9.32 -20.68 7.70
N GLU A 307 8.39 -19.76 7.95
CA GLU A 307 8.69 -18.37 8.23
C GLU A 307 8.25 -18.01 9.65
N ALA A 308 9.22 -17.67 10.50
CA ALA A 308 8.98 -17.15 11.83
C ALA A 308 8.72 -15.65 11.77
N TYR A 309 7.73 -15.20 12.54
CA TYR A 309 7.42 -13.79 12.69
C TYR A 309 7.14 -13.45 14.14
N VAL A 310 7.31 -12.18 14.48
CA VAL A 310 6.85 -11.63 15.75
C VAL A 310 5.74 -10.64 15.47
N PRO A 311 4.55 -10.82 16.07
CA PRO A 311 3.52 -9.81 16.01
C PRO A 311 4.04 -8.59 16.76
N VAL A 312 4.18 -7.49 16.03
CA VAL A 312 4.72 -6.27 16.61
C VAL A 312 3.52 -5.55 17.24
N SER A 313 3.57 -5.26 18.53
CA SER A 313 2.62 -4.33 19.16
C SER A 313 3.40 -3.09 19.55
N VAL A 314 3.90 -2.35 18.57
CA VAL A 314 4.65 -1.12 18.80
C VAL A 314 3.79 0.02 18.29
N PRO A 315 3.52 1.08 19.07
CA PRO A 315 2.85 2.27 18.54
C PRO A 315 3.64 2.83 17.36
N LEU A 316 2.95 3.44 16.38
CA LEU A 316 3.59 4.20 15.29
C LEU A 316 4.70 5.05 15.87
N ALA A 317 5.95 4.77 15.46
CA ALA A 317 6.87 5.87 15.28
C ALA A 317 6.12 6.86 14.39
N PRO A 318 5.99 8.14 14.80
CA PRO A 318 5.24 9.11 14.03
C PRO A 318 5.72 9.04 12.57
N PRO A 319 4.80 9.17 11.60
CA PRO A 319 5.15 9.10 10.19
C PRO A 319 6.42 9.91 9.94
N PRO A 320 7.35 9.44 9.09
CA PRO A 320 8.51 10.23 8.73
C PRO A 320 8.00 11.62 8.37
N ALA A 321 8.56 12.65 9.03
CA ALA A 321 8.13 14.02 8.83
C ALA A 321 7.98 14.26 7.32
N PRO A 322 6.87 14.84 6.86
CA PRO A 322 6.61 15.00 5.43
C PRO A 322 7.88 15.53 4.77
N ALA A 323 8.28 14.90 3.66
CA ALA A 323 9.39 15.38 2.86
C ALA A 323 9.22 16.91 2.70
N PRO A 324 10.26 17.71 2.97
CA PRO A 324 10.09 19.15 3.05
C PRO A 324 9.42 19.63 1.77
N VAL A 325 8.24 20.24 1.90
CA VAL A 325 7.50 20.82 0.78
C VAL A 325 8.44 21.83 0.13
N LEU A 326 8.91 21.49 -1.08
CA LEU A 326 9.79 22.36 -1.83
C LEU A 326 8.97 23.54 -2.33
N VAL A 327 9.41 24.75 -2.05
CA VAL A 327 8.75 25.97 -2.52
C VAL A 327 9.05 26.15 -4.00
N ASP A 328 8.03 26.22 -4.83
CA ASP A 328 8.21 26.45 -6.27
C ASP A 328 8.43 27.95 -6.56
N VAL A 329 9.62 28.30 -7.02
CA VAL A 329 10.02 29.69 -7.27
C VAL A 329 9.18 30.38 -8.36
N ASN A 330 8.52 29.60 -9.24
CA ASN A 330 7.72 30.11 -10.34
C ASN A 330 6.25 30.30 -10.01
N THR A 331 5.75 29.74 -8.90
CA THR A 331 4.34 29.80 -8.53
C THR A 331 4.12 30.40 -7.14
N ALA A 332 5.04 30.17 -6.20
CA ALA A 332 4.91 30.57 -4.80
C ALA A 332 4.66 32.07 -4.60
N PRO A 333 3.79 32.47 -3.66
CA PRO A 333 3.57 33.86 -3.27
C PRO A 333 4.73 34.40 -2.43
N GLY A 334 4.85 35.72 -2.34
CA GLY A 334 5.94 36.40 -1.63
C GLY A 334 6.23 35.91 -0.20
N PRO A 335 5.22 35.69 0.67
CA PRO A 335 5.45 35.14 2.02
C PRO A 335 6.07 33.74 2.03
N GLU A 336 5.76 32.93 1.02
CA GLU A 336 6.27 31.57 0.89
C GLU A 336 7.71 31.58 0.35
N LEU A 337 8.03 32.46 -0.61
CA LEU A 337 9.40 32.73 -1.05
C LEU A 337 10.27 33.25 0.10
N ALA A 338 9.74 34.11 0.96
CA ALA A 338 10.46 34.65 2.11
C ALA A 338 10.86 33.58 3.14
N SER A 339 10.26 32.38 3.08
CA SER A 339 10.64 31.25 3.93
C SER A 339 11.91 30.51 3.47
N LEU A 340 12.41 30.81 2.26
CA LEU A 340 13.58 30.18 1.68
C LEU A 340 14.90 30.73 2.26
N PRO A 341 15.93 29.88 2.45
CA PRO A 341 17.20 30.31 2.99
C PRO A 341 17.89 31.34 2.08
N GLY A 342 18.30 32.47 2.65
CA GLY A 342 18.99 33.54 1.91
C GLY A 342 18.06 34.55 1.22
N LEU A 343 16.73 34.41 1.35
CA LEU A 343 15.77 35.38 0.82
C LEU A 343 15.40 36.45 1.86
N SER A 344 15.98 37.63 1.70
CA SER A 344 15.54 38.84 2.42
C SER A 344 14.29 39.45 1.76
N PRO A 345 13.50 40.28 2.45
CA PRO A 345 12.35 40.96 1.86
C PRO A 345 12.68 41.69 0.55
N ALA A 346 13.85 42.32 0.47
CA ALA A 346 14.32 42.97 -0.76
C ALA A 346 14.55 41.97 -1.91
N ARG A 347 15.17 40.81 -1.62
CA ARG A 347 15.38 39.74 -2.61
C ARG A 347 14.07 39.10 -3.05
N VAL A 348 13.07 39.00 -2.16
CA VAL A 348 11.72 38.52 -2.51
C VAL A 348 11.02 39.47 -3.48
N THR A 349 11.11 40.78 -3.25
CA THR A 349 10.57 41.77 -4.18
C THR A 349 11.24 41.66 -5.56
N THR A 350 12.57 41.58 -5.59
CA THR A 350 13.32 41.37 -6.84
C THR A 350 12.95 40.07 -7.54
N ALA A 351 12.77 38.97 -6.79
CA ALA A 351 12.35 37.68 -7.32
C ALA A 351 11.00 37.76 -8.04
N LEU A 352 10.00 38.40 -7.43
CA LEU A 352 8.66 38.54 -8.00
C LEU A 352 8.67 39.43 -9.25
N GLU A 353 9.45 40.52 -9.25
CA GLU A 353 9.63 41.38 -10.43
C GLU A 353 10.31 40.65 -11.59
N LEU A 354 11.40 39.92 -11.31
CA LEU A 354 12.12 39.15 -12.33
C LEU A 354 11.27 38.01 -12.89
N ARG A 355 10.54 37.28 -12.02
CA ARG A 355 9.57 36.26 -12.43
C ARG A 355 8.55 36.82 -13.40
N GLN A 356 7.97 37.99 -13.11
CA GLN A 356 6.97 38.62 -13.96
C GLN A 356 7.56 39.10 -15.30
N ARG A 357 8.79 39.64 -15.29
CA ARG A 357 9.47 40.14 -16.49
C ARG A 357 9.96 39.03 -17.41
N GLN A 358 10.47 37.93 -16.85
CA GLN A 358 11.13 36.86 -17.59
C GLN A 358 10.20 35.68 -17.93
N GLY A 359 9.00 35.66 -17.35
CA GLY A 359 8.08 34.52 -17.49
C GLY A 359 8.52 33.33 -16.65
N GLY A 360 9.18 33.57 -15.52
CA GLY A 360 9.71 32.55 -14.61
C GLY A 360 11.16 32.14 -14.89
N PHE A 361 11.62 31.16 -14.12
CA PHE A 361 12.99 30.67 -14.09
C PHE A 361 13.05 29.22 -14.59
N PRO A 362 14.05 28.84 -15.39
CA PRO A 362 14.17 27.49 -15.93
C PRO A 362 14.54 26.45 -14.86
N ASP A 363 15.28 26.86 -13.83
CA ASP A 363 15.72 26.03 -12.73
C ASP A 363 16.01 26.88 -11.47
N VAL A 364 16.31 26.22 -10.35
CA VAL A 364 16.59 26.85 -9.05
C VAL A 364 17.94 27.61 -9.06
N GLU A 365 18.87 27.22 -9.93
CA GLU A 365 20.18 27.86 -10.05
C GLU A 365 20.08 29.21 -10.75
N ALA A 366 19.35 29.27 -11.86
CA ALA A 366 19.02 30.48 -12.59
C ALA A 366 18.30 31.47 -11.68
N PHE A 367 17.34 30.99 -10.88
CA PHE A 367 16.68 31.81 -9.85
C PHE A 367 17.67 32.37 -8.82
N GLY A 368 18.52 31.51 -8.23
CA GLY A 368 19.49 31.92 -7.22
C GLY A 368 20.48 32.95 -7.74
N VAL A 369 20.95 32.78 -8.98
CA VAL A 369 21.80 33.75 -9.67
C VAL A 369 21.07 35.07 -9.92
N ALA A 370 19.81 35.02 -10.38
CA ALA A 370 19.03 36.22 -10.71
C ALA A 370 18.83 37.17 -9.51
N ILE A 371 18.70 36.61 -8.30
CA ILE A 371 18.51 37.38 -7.07
C ILE A 371 19.82 37.64 -6.29
N GLY A 372 20.97 37.28 -6.89
CA GLY A 372 22.29 37.55 -6.33
C GLY A 372 22.66 36.70 -5.11
N LEU A 373 22.25 35.42 -5.08
CA LEU A 373 22.76 34.45 -4.10
C LEU A 373 24.18 34.01 -4.44
N GLN A 374 24.99 33.80 -3.39
CA GLN A 374 26.32 33.20 -3.53
C GLN A 374 26.23 31.69 -3.79
N PRO A 375 27.26 31.05 -4.39
CA PRO A 375 27.20 29.63 -4.75
C PRO A 375 26.81 28.69 -3.60
N HIS A 376 27.31 28.95 -2.38
CA HIS A 376 26.96 28.14 -1.20
C HIS A 376 25.52 28.38 -0.70
N GLU A 377 24.93 29.56 -0.96
CA GLU A 377 23.53 29.84 -0.68
C GLU A 377 22.62 29.10 -1.66
N ILE A 378 23.00 29.04 -2.95
CA ILE A 378 22.29 28.28 -3.99
C ILE A 378 22.28 26.78 -3.67
N VAL A 379 23.40 26.23 -3.17
CA VAL A 379 23.46 24.83 -2.71
C VAL A 379 22.47 24.55 -1.59
N ARG A 380 22.31 25.48 -0.63
CA ARG A 380 21.32 25.34 0.46
C ARG A 380 19.88 25.46 -0.05
N LEU A 381 19.68 26.22 -1.13
CA LEU A 381 18.37 26.43 -1.76
C LEU A 381 17.85 25.16 -2.46
N ARG A 382 18.72 24.34 -3.06
CA ARG A 382 18.35 23.09 -3.76
C ARG A 382 17.56 22.10 -2.89
N GLY A 383 17.78 22.10 -1.57
CA GLY A 383 17.06 21.24 -0.64
C GLY A 383 15.71 21.79 -0.16
N ARG A 384 15.30 22.97 -0.63
CA ARG A 384 14.11 23.70 -0.14
C ARG A 384 13.25 24.32 -1.24
N ALA A 385 13.73 24.35 -2.49
CA ALA A 385 13.03 24.98 -3.61
C ALA A 385 13.00 24.09 -4.86
N THR A 386 12.01 24.32 -5.72
CA THR A 386 11.88 23.75 -7.06
C THR A 386 11.53 24.83 -8.08
N ALA A 387 11.62 24.53 -9.37
CA ALA A 387 11.18 25.42 -10.46
C ALA A 387 10.28 24.63 -11.42
N SER A 388 8.97 24.86 -11.36
CA SER A 388 8.05 24.22 -12.30
C SER A 388 8.19 24.81 -13.71
N ARG A 389 7.94 23.99 -14.73
CA ARG A 389 8.10 24.40 -16.13
C ARG A 389 7.04 25.44 -16.49
N VAL A 390 7.46 26.67 -16.81
CA VAL A 390 6.54 27.72 -17.29
C VAL A 390 6.24 27.51 -18.77
N ALA A 391 4.95 27.55 -19.13
CA ALA A 391 4.53 27.54 -20.52
C ALA A 391 5.08 28.80 -21.22
N LEU A 392 6.02 28.61 -22.14
CA LEU A 392 6.43 29.67 -23.06
C LEU A 392 5.17 30.18 -23.76
N ARG A 393 4.84 31.47 -23.57
CA ARG A 393 3.95 32.15 -24.51
C ARG A 393 4.62 32.04 -25.87
N GLU A 394 3.96 31.36 -26.81
CA GLU A 394 4.35 31.35 -28.21
C GLU A 394 4.63 32.79 -28.65
N THR A 395 5.91 33.15 -28.71
CA THR A 395 6.32 34.35 -29.42
C THR A 395 6.05 34.04 -30.88
N GLY A 396 4.95 34.59 -31.40
CA GLY A 396 4.62 34.57 -32.82
C GLY A 396 5.77 35.17 -33.63
N VAL A 397 6.68 34.31 -34.08
CA VAL A 397 7.59 34.62 -35.16
C VAL A 397 6.73 34.58 -36.41
N ARG A 398 6.31 35.76 -36.89
CA ARG A 398 5.87 35.91 -38.27
C ARG A 398 7.05 35.50 -39.14
N GLN A 399 6.88 34.36 -39.80
CA GLN A 399 7.68 33.95 -40.94
C GLN A 399 7.64 35.11 -41.94
N LEU A 400 8.77 35.79 -42.12
CA LEU A 400 8.96 36.72 -43.21
C LEU A 400 9.13 35.86 -44.46
N ASP A 401 8.14 35.94 -45.35
CA ASP A 401 8.29 35.50 -46.74
C ASP A 401 9.34 36.40 -47.41
N ILE A 402 10.51 35.82 -47.72
CA ILE A 402 11.38 36.21 -48.84
C ILE A 402 11.88 34.95 -49.50
#